data_AF-B7F0P5-F1
#
_entry.id   AF-B7F0P5-F1
#
_cell.length_a   1.000
_cell.length_b   1.000
_cell.length_c   1.000
_cell.angle_alpha   90.00
_cell.angle_beta   90.00
_cell.angle_gamma   90.00
#
_symmetry.space_group_name_H-M   'P 1'
#
loop_
_entity.id
_entity.type
_entity.pdbx_description
1 polymer ?
#
loop_
_entity_poly.entity_id
_entity_poly.type
_entity_poly.pdbx_seq_one_letter_code
_entity_poly.pdbx_strand_id
1 'polypeptide(L)'
;MAAAAAAAAAKPNLLLPVSVAIPSSRVSLPTGLVCSARSPPPRLRAAAAAAAASQALTSPVAAETPEAKQMRVETEAALEWGGVCARLAGFASTAAGRAACGEGRVPVGRSREESERLLEQTAAAALLPAPLDFGGVEDVSAAIAAAAGARLLAVREICGVGRSIRAARRVFDQLKTLSEETPDGRR
;
A
#
# COMPACT_ATOMS: atom_id res chain seq x y z
N MET A 1 10.03 35.83 37.09
CA MET A 1 10.88 36.90 36.52
C MET A 1 12.06 36.22 35.84
N ALA A 2 12.00 35.82 34.57
CA ALA A 2 11.79 36.57 33.32
C ALA A 2 13.00 37.43 32.93
N ALA A 3 13.74 36.94 31.91
CA ALA A 3 14.44 37.64 30.81
C ALA A 3 15.61 36.72 30.34
N ALA A 4 15.55 35.94 29.27
CA ALA A 4 15.31 36.19 27.84
C ALA A 4 16.48 36.90 27.11
N ALA A 5 17.08 36.19 26.14
CA ALA A 5 17.58 36.61 24.80
C ALA A 5 18.72 35.66 24.34
N ALA A 6 18.52 34.80 23.33
CA ALA A 6 18.75 35.03 21.88
C ALA A 6 20.25 35.03 21.51
N ALA A 7 20.77 34.54 20.39
CA ALA A 7 20.34 33.69 19.27
C ALA A 7 21.63 33.54 18.42
N ALA A 8 21.94 32.38 17.82
CA ALA A 8 22.89 32.33 16.71
C ALA A 8 22.72 31.05 15.89
N ALA A 9 22.42 31.27 14.61
CA ALA A 9 22.28 30.28 13.57
C ALA A 9 23.65 29.78 13.08
N ALA A 10 23.74 28.49 12.73
CA ALA A 10 24.78 27.99 11.84
C ALA A 10 24.21 26.85 10.97
N LYS A 11 24.36 27.01 9.65
CA LYS A 11 23.84 26.18 8.56
C LYS A 11 24.60 24.85 8.45
N PRO A 12 23.97 23.75 7.99
CA PRO A 12 24.70 22.54 7.62
C PRO A 12 25.32 22.70 6.23
N ASN A 13 26.61 22.38 6.11
CA ASN A 13 27.33 22.31 4.85
C ASN A 13 27.51 20.84 4.47
N LEU A 14 26.74 20.37 3.50
CA LEU A 14 26.94 19.10 2.80
C LEU A 14 28.13 19.26 1.85
N LEU A 15 28.96 18.23 1.68
CA LEU A 15 29.62 17.83 0.43
C LEU A 15 30.60 16.67 0.72
N LEU A 16 30.17 15.43 0.45
CA LEU A 16 31.10 14.34 0.12
C LEU A 16 30.55 13.62 -1.11
N PRO A 17 31.28 13.60 -2.25
CA PRO A 17 30.88 12.84 -3.42
C PRO A 17 31.25 11.37 -3.22
N VAL A 18 30.24 10.50 -3.07
CA VAL A 18 30.44 9.05 -3.18
C VAL A 18 30.18 8.66 -4.62
N SER A 19 31.25 8.49 -5.39
CA SER A 19 31.22 7.90 -6.73
C SER A 19 31.03 6.39 -6.59
N VAL A 20 29.82 5.89 -6.85
CA VAL A 20 29.57 4.45 -7.03
C VAL A 20 29.71 4.13 -8.50
N ALA A 21 30.80 3.44 -8.86
CA ALA A 21 30.99 2.87 -10.18
C ALA A 21 30.09 1.63 -10.31
N ILE A 22 29.09 1.69 -11.20
CA ILE A 22 28.28 0.53 -11.58
C ILE A 22 28.98 -0.16 -12.76
N PRO A 23 29.36 -1.44 -12.68
CA PRO A 23 29.89 -2.16 -13.83
C PRO A 23 28.79 -2.40 -14.87
N SER A 24 29.01 -1.91 -16.09
CA SER A 24 28.19 -2.22 -17.27
C SER A 24 28.34 -3.68 -17.67
N SER A 25 27.37 -4.51 -17.31
CA SER A 25 27.25 -5.87 -17.83
C SER A 25 26.37 -5.86 -19.08
N ARG A 26 27.00 -6.10 -20.25
CA ARG A 26 26.31 -6.38 -21.51
C ARG A 26 25.64 -7.74 -21.41
N VAL A 27 24.31 -7.77 -21.52
CA VAL A 27 23.55 -9.01 -21.69
C VAL A 27 23.25 -9.19 -23.18
N SER A 28 23.76 -10.27 -23.75
CA SER A 28 23.51 -10.67 -25.14
C SER A 28 22.14 -11.36 -25.24
N LEU A 29 21.32 -10.90 -26.18
CA LEU A 29 20.04 -11.52 -26.54
C LEU A 29 20.26 -12.80 -27.34
N PRO A 30 19.59 -13.92 -27.01
CA PRO A 30 19.41 -15.01 -27.96
C PRO A 30 18.30 -14.67 -28.95
N THR A 31 18.69 -14.66 -30.22
CA THR A 31 17.82 -14.55 -31.39
C THR A 31 17.04 -15.85 -31.58
N GLY A 32 15.71 -15.73 -31.71
CA GLY A 32 14.87 -16.72 -32.38
C GLY A 32 13.95 -17.52 -31.44
N LEU A 33 12.64 -17.40 -31.68
CA LEU A 33 11.79 -18.49 -32.18
C LEU A 33 10.32 -18.03 -32.34
N VAL A 34 9.88 -18.08 -33.61
CA VAL A 34 8.58 -18.45 -34.18
C VAL A 34 7.29 -17.76 -33.69
N CYS A 35 6.64 -17.07 -34.62
CA CYS A 35 5.22 -16.71 -34.59
C CYS A 35 4.34 -17.97 -34.45
N SER A 36 3.60 -18.07 -33.36
CA SER A 36 2.44 -18.95 -33.28
C SER A 36 1.18 -18.09 -33.23
N ALA A 37 0.34 -18.22 -34.26
CA ALA A 37 -0.94 -17.55 -34.36
C ALA A 37 -1.86 -18.00 -33.21
N ARG A 38 -2.35 -17.05 -32.41
CA ARG A 38 -3.38 -17.29 -31.40
C ARG A 38 -4.67 -16.55 -31.76
N SER A 39 -5.73 -17.35 -31.89
CA SER A 39 -7.14 -17.00 -32.11
C SER A 39 -7.71 -15.94 -31.15
N PRO A 40 -8.81 -15.26 -31.53
CA PRO A 40 -9.36 -14.11 -30.81
C PRO A 40 -9.92 -14.44 -29.41
N PRO A 41 -10.05 -13.44 -28.51
CA PRO A 41 -10.40 -13.64 -27.12
C PRO A 41 -11.90 -13.93 -26.92
N PRO A 42 -12.28 -14.83 -25.99
CA PRO A 42 -13.64 -14.89 -25.50
C PRO A 42 -13.92 -13.72 -24.55
N ARG A 43 -15.16 -13.21 -24.64
CA ARG A 43 -15.67 -12.02 -23.96
C ARG A 43 -15.74 -12.16 -22.43
N LEU A 44 -15.36 -11.07 -21.76
CA LEU A 44 -15.86 -10.54 -20.48
C LEU A 44 -16.32 -11.54 -19.41
N ARG A 45 -15.40 -11.91 -18.52
CA ARG A 45 -15.70 -12.23 -17.10
C ARG A 45 -14.89 -11.32 -16.18
N ALA A 46 -15.23 -10.03 -16.16
CA ALA A 46 -14.56 -9.02 -15.33
C ALA A 46 -15.17 -8.83 -13.92
N ALA A 47 -16.11 -9.68 -13.49
CA ALA A 47 -16.75 -9.55 -12.17
C ALA A 47 -16.15 -10.44 -11.07
N ALA A 48 -15.38 -11.48 -11.41
CA ALA A 48 -14.79 -12.40 -10.43
C ALA A 48 -13.39 -11.98 -9.95
N ALA A 49 -12.65 -11.20 -10.74
CA ALA A 49 -11.29 -10.78 -10.41
C ALA A 49 -11.24 -9.73 -9.28
N ALA A 50 -12.28 -8.89 -9.15
CA ALA A 50 -12.34 -7.88 -8.09
C ALA A 50 -12.60 -8.49 -6.69
N ALA A 51 -13.35 -9.60 -6.63
CA ALA A 51 -13.53 -10.36 -5.39
C ALA A 51 -12.26 -11.14 -5.01
N ALA A 52 -11.50 -11.63 -6.01
CA ALA A 52 -10.23 -12.31 -5.80
C ALA A 52 -9.12 -11.35 -5.31
N ALA A 53 -9.12 -10.08 -5.73
CA ALA A 53 -8.16 -9.09 -5.25
C ALA A 53 -8.33 -8.76 -3.74
N SER A 54 -9.56 -8.85 -3.22
CA SER A 54 -9.82 -8.69 -1.77
C SER A 54 -9.52 -9.96 -0.97
N GLN A 55 -9.55 -11.14 -1.60
CA GLN A 55 -9.22 -12.43 -0.97
C GLN A 55 -7.74 -12.82 -1.07
N ALA A 56 -6.97 -12.15 -1.95
CA ALA A 56 -5.54 -12.39 -2.12
C ALA A 56 -4.68 -11.98 -0.90
N LEU A 57 -5.25 -11.33 0.12
CA LEU A 57 -4.56 -10.98 1.36
C LEU A 57 -4.56 -12.09 2.41
N THR A 58 -5.34 -13.15 2.22
CA THR A 58 -5.42 -14.28 3.16
C THR A 58 -5.06 -15.59 2.46
N SER A 59 -3.77 -15.74 2.17
CA SER A 59 -3.15 -17.07 2.07
C SER A 59 -3.38 -17.82 3.40
N PRO A 60 -3.65 -19.14 3.41
CA PRO A 60 -3.89 -19.88 4.64
C PRO A 60 -2.69 -19.70 5.57
N VAL A 61 -2.93 -19.01 6.68
CA VAL A 61 -1.98 -18.89 7.78
C VAL A 61 -1.74 -20.31 8.28
N ALA A 62 -0.55 -20.84 8.02
CA ALA A 62 -0.05 -21.99 8.77
C ALA A 62 -0.21 -21.64 10.25
N ALA A 63 -0.90 -22.49 11.02
CA ALA A 63 -1.22 -22.21 12.41
C ALA A 63 0.08 -21.92 13.18
N GLU A 64 0.23 -20.68 13.63
CA GLU A 64 1.42 -20.22 14.32
C GLU A 64 1.47 -20.86 15.71
N THR A 65 2.61 -21.44 16.09
CA THR A 65 2.77 -22.04 17.41
C THR A 65 2.76 -20.95 18.49
N PRO A 66 2.29 -21.25 19.72
CA PRO A 66 2.27 -20.26 20.81
C PRO A 66 3.67 -19.70 21.11
N GLU A 67 4.70 -20.52 20.98
CA GLU A 67 6.11 -20.15 21.14
C GLU A 67 6.57 -19.15 20.06
N ALA A 68 6.25 -19.42 18.78
CA ALA A 68 6.58 -18.51 17.69
C ALA A 68 5.85 -17.17 17.84
N LYS A 69 4.59 -17.20 18.28
CA LYS A 69 3.83 -15.99 18.58
C LYS A 69 4.45 -15.18 19.72
N GLN A 70 4.88 -15.84 20.80
CA GLN A 70 5.54 -15.18 21.92
C GLN A 70 6.87 -14.55 21.49
N MET A 71 7.70 -15.29 20.76
CA MET A 71 8.96 -14.79 20.21
C MET A 71 8.74 -13.58 19.31
N ARG A 72 7.70 -13.60 18.47
CA ARG A 72 7.36 -12.46 17.62
C ARG A 72 6.98 -11.24 18.44
N VAL A 73 6.13 -11.40 19.47
CA VAL A 73 5.72 -10.29 20.35
C VAL A 73 6.93 -9.67 21.07
N GLU A 74 7.83 -10.50 21.59
CA GLU A 74 9.06 -10.02 22.24
C GLU A 74 9.99 -9.30 21.26
N THR A 75 10.10 -9.82 20.03
CA THR A 75 10.91 -9.20 18.97
C THR A 75 10.31 -7.88 18.50
N GLU A 76 9.00 -7.82 18.28
CA GLU A 76 8.27 -6.60 17.91
C GLU A 76 8.41 -5.53 19.00
N ALA A 77 8.39 -5.93 20.28
CA ALA A 77 8.64 -5.03 21.40
C ALA A 77 10.08 -4.51 21.39
N ALA A 78 11.08 -5.39 21.25
CA ALA A 78 12.49 -5.01 21.21
C ALA A 78 12.84 -4.09 20.03
N LEU A 79 12.14 -4.24 18.90
CA LEU A 79 12.27 -3.38 17.72
C LEU A 79 11.44 -2.09 17.80
N GLU A 80 10.69 -1.88 18.89
CA GLU A 80 9.75 -0.76 19.03
C GLU A 80 8.76 -0.68 17.85
N TRP A 81 8.33 -1.84 17.35
CA TRP A 81 7.52 -1.95 16.14
C TRP A 81 6.21 -1.16 16.27
N GLY A 82 5.57 -1.19 17.44
CA GLY A 82 4.39 -0.37 17.73
C GLY A 82 4.65 1.14 17.56
N GLY A 83 5.82 1.63 17.99
CA GLY A 83 6.23 3.03 17.79
C GLY A 83 6.50 3.38 16.33
N VAL A 84 7.08 2.45 15.56
CA VAL A 84 7.25 2.58 14.10
C VAL A 84 5.89 2.68 13.42
N CYS A 85 4.97 1.77 13.71
CA CYS A 85 3.65 1.78 13.10
C CYS A 85 2.81 2.99 13.52
N ALA A 86 2.94 3.47 14.76
CA ALA A 86 2.30 4.71 15.21
C ALA A 86 2.76 5.92 14.39
N ARG A 87 4.05 6.00 14.06
CA ARG A 87 4.56 7.05 13.14
C ARG A 87 4.03 6.88 11.72
N LEU A 88 3.98 5.65 11.21
CA LEU A 88 3.43 5.36 9.88
C LEU A 88 1.95 5.74 9.77
N ALA A 89 1.16 5.57 10.84
CA ALA A 89 -0.23 5.99 10.87
C ALA A 89 -0.41 7.48 10.56
N GLY A 90 0.55 8.33 10.92
CA GLY A 90 0.52 9.76 10.60
C GLY A 90 0.55 10.07 9.10
N PHE A 91 1.04 9.15 8.27
CA PHE A 91 1.08 9.27 6.81
C PHE A 91 -0.12 8.64 6.10
N ALA A 92 -0.96 7.89 6.82
CA ALA A 92 -2.09 7.20 6.23
C ALA A 92 -3.29 8.14 6.04
N SER A 93 -3.69 8.35 4.78
CA SER A 93 -4.80 9.23 4.41
C SER A 93 -6.19 8.66 4.76
N THR A 94 -6.34 7.34 4.90
CA THR A 94 -7.62 6.67 5.23
C THR A 94 -7.70 6.23 6.68
N ALA A 95 -8.92 6.19 7.23
CA ALA A 95 -9.16 5.64 8.57
C ALA A 95 -8.73 4.16 8.67
N ALA A 96 -9.03 3.38 7.64
CA ALA A 96 -8.61 1.97 7.54
C ALA A 96 -7.07 1.83 7.53
N GLY A 97 -6.35 2.68 6.80
CA GLY A 97 -4.89 2.67 6.79
C GLY A 97 -4.29 3.04 8.16
N ARG A 98 -4.88 4.02 8.84
CA ARG A 98 -4.50 4.39 10.23
C ARG A 98 -4.74 3.26 11.21
N ALA A 99 -5.90 2.60 11.14
CA ALA A 99 -6.22 1.45 11.97
C ALA A 99 -5.26 0.29 11.73
N ALA A 100 -4.98 -0.06 10.47
CA ALA A 100 -4.02 -1.10 10.12
C ALA A 100 -2.61 -0.80 10.67
N CYS A 101 -2.17 0.47 10.62
CA CYS A 101 -0.92 0.87 11.25
C CYS A 101 -1.01 0.75 12.78
N GLY A 102 -2.06 1.25 13.42
CA GLY A 102 -2.23 1.15 14.88
C GLY A 102 -2.26 -0.29 15.41
N GLU A 103 -2.77 -1.23 14.61
CA GLU A 103 -2.79 -2.67 14.91
C GLU A 103 -1.46 -3.38 14.60
N GLY A 104 -0.43 -2.67 14.13
CA GLY A 104 0.85 -3.27 13.73
C GLY A 104 0.77 -4.11 12.44
N ARG A 105 -0.34 -4.00 11.70
CA ARG A 105 -0.64 -4.78 10.47
C ARG A 105 -0.10 -4.12 9.21
N VAL A 106 1.01 -3.41 9.32
CA VAL A 106 1.73 -2.86 8.16
C VAL A 106 2.25 -4.05 7.33
N PRO A 107 1.99 -4.11 6.01
CA PRO A 107 2.40 -5.24 5.19
C PRO A 107 3.92 -5.39 5.17
N VAL A 108 4.40 -6.58 5.54
CA VAL A 108 5.79 -7.00 5.36
C VAL A 108 5.76 -8.27 4.51
N GLY A 109 6.55 -8.30 3.43
CA GLY A 109 6.56 -9.43 2.51
C GLY A 109 7.05 -10.70 3.20
N ARG A 110 6.33 -11.81 2.99
CA ARG A 110 6.66 -13.13 3.56
C ARG A 110 7.66 -13.89 2.70
N SER A 111 7.88 -13.43 1.47
CA SER A 111 8.92 -13.90 0.56
C SER A 111 9.64 -12.70 -0.06
N ARG A 112 10.74 -13.01 -0.76
CA ARG A 112 11.48 -12.02 -1.54
C ARG A 112 10.59 -11.40 -2.61
N GLU A 113 9.85 -12.22 -3.34
CA GLU A 113 8.98 -11.79 -4.44
C GLU A 113 7.84 -10.90 -3.93
N GLU A 114 7.26 -11.24 -2.78
CA GLU A 114 6.22 -10.40 -2.15
C GLU A 114 6.80 -9.05 -1.69
N SER A 115 8.02 -9.06 -1.14
CA SER A 115 8.72 -7.83 -0.71
C SER A 115 9.06 -6.94 -1.91
N GLU A 116 9.60 -7.50 -2.97
CA GLU A 116 9.91 -6.79 -4.22
C GLU A 116 8.64 -6.16 -4.81
N ARG A 117 7.52 -6.90 -4.83
CA ARG A 117 6.23 -6.36 -5.27
C ARG A 117 5.74 -5.19 -4.41
N LEU A 118 5.86 -5.25 -3.09
CA LEU A 118 5.47 -4.15 -2.19
C LEU A 118 6.36 -2.92 -2.41
N LEU A 119 7.64 -3.12 -2.67
CA LEU A 119 8.58 -2.04 -3.00
C LEU A 119 8.24 -1.40 -4.35
N GLU A 120 7.91 -2.19 -5.38
CA GLU A 120 7.45 -1.69 -6.68
C GLU A 120 6.18 -0.86 -6.53
N GLN A 121 5.21 -1.31 -5.74
CA GLN A 121 3.98 -0.54 -5.46
C GLN A 121 4.29 0.80 -4.78
N THR A 122 5.22 0.80 -3.82
CA THR A 122 5.63 2.02 -3.10
C THR A 122 6.38 2.98 -4.04
N ALA A 123 7.28 2.45 -4.87
CA ALA A 123 8.00 3.22 -5.87
C ALA A 123 7.06 3.83 -6.91
N ALA A 124 6.09 3.07 -7.41
CA ALA A 124 5.08 3.56 -8.35
C ALA A 124 4.22 4.66 -7.71
N ALA A 125 3.80 4.51 -6.45
CA ALA A 125 3.04 5.53 -5.73
C ALA A 125 3.83 6.83 -5.52
N ALA A 126 5.15 6.74 -5.31
CA ALA A 126 6.03 7.91 -5.18
C ALA A 126 6.22 8.68 -6.49
N LEU A 127 6.01 8.03 -7.63
CA LEU A 127 6.13 8.61 -8.97
C LEU A 127 4.82 9.22 -9.50
N LEU A 128 3.72 9.16 -8.73
CA LEU A 128 2.46 9.78 -9.13
C LEU A 128 2.65 11.30 -9.30
N PRO A 129 2.11 11.90 -10.38
CA PRO A 129 2.28 13.34 -10.65
C PRO A 129 1.56 14.21 -9.62
N ALA A 130 0.55 13.66 -8.94
CA ALA A 130 -0.12 14.27 -7.80
C ALA A 130 -0.57 13.19 -6.81
N PRO A 131 -0.69 13.51 -5.51
CA PRO A 131 -1.27 12.60 -4.53
C PRO A 131 -2.71 12.24 -4.88
N LEU A 132 -3.10 10.98 -4.64
CA LEU A 132 -4.49 10.53 -4.75
C LEU A 132 -5.34 11.14 -3.62
N ASP A 133 -6.58 11.50 -3.92
CA ASP A 133 -7.50 12.07 -2.94
C ASP A 133 -8.36 10.99 -2.27
N PHE A 134 -7.90 10.52 -1.11
CA PHE A 134 -8.63 9.55 -0.29
C PHE A 134 -9.73 10.20 0.58
N GLY A 135 -10.05 11.48 0.37
CA GLY A 135 -11.07 12.22 1.12
C GLY A 135 -12.44 11.54 1.10
N GLY A 136 -12.99 11.30 2.29
CA GLY A 136 -14.31 10.69 2.48
C GLY A 136 -14.32 9.15 2.41
N VAL A 137 -13.15 8.50 2.26
CA VAL A 137 -13.03 7.05 2.45
C VAL A 137 -12.98 6.74 3.95
N GLU A 138 -14.09 6.26 4.48
CA GLU A 138 -14.28 5.87 5.88
C GLU A 138 -13.97 4.37 6.07
N ASP A 139 -13.60 3.97 7.30
CA ASP A 139 -13.51 2.56 7.67
C ASP A 139 -14.93 1.99 7.86
N VAL A 140 -15.28 1.01 7.05
CA VAL A 140 -16.61 0.35 7.03
C VAL A 140 -16.62 -1.01 7.72
N SER A 141 -15.48 -1.43 8.31
CA SER A 141 -15.31 -2.77 8.89
C SER A 141 -16.35 -3.07 9.98
N ALA A 142 -16.66 -2.09 10.84
CA ALA A 142 -17.65 -2.24 11.90
C ALA A 142 -19.08 -2.43 11.34
N ALA A 143 -19.44 -1.73 10.27
CA ALA A 143 -20.74 -1.88 9.61
C ALA A 143 -20.86 -3.26 8.93
N ILE A 144 -19.78 -3.73 8.30
CA ILE A 144 -19.72 -5.07 7.70
C ILE A 144 -19.84 -6.16 8.76
N ALA A 145 -19.09 -6.06 9.86
CA ALA A 145 -19.13 -7.03 10.96
C ALA A 145 -20.53 -7.09 11.59
N ALA A 146 -21.18 -5.94 11.78
CA ALA A 146 -22.55 -5.86 12.25
C ALA A 146 -23.55 -6.54 11.31
N ALA A 147 -23.49 -6.24 10.01
CA ALA A 147 -24.37 -6.85 9.04
C ALA A 147 -24.15 -8.37 8.94
N ALA A 148 -22.89 -8.82 8.99
CA ALA A 148 -22.52 -10.24 9.02
C ALA A 148 -23.06 -10.94 10.28
N GLY A 149 -23.10 -10.23 11.41
CA GLY A 149 -23.75 -10.67 12.65
C GLY A 149 -25.27 -10.54 12.67
N ALA A 150 -25.92 -10.36 11.50
CA ALA A 150 -27.37 -10.19 11.34
C ALA A 150 -27.97 -8.97 12.07
N ARG A 151 -27.14 -7.99 12.47
CA ARG A 151 -27.62 -6.73 13.05
C ARG A 151 -28.12 -5.83 11.93
N LEU A 152 -29.32 -5.26 12.13
CA LEU A 152 -29.82 -4.19 11.27
C LEU A 152 -28.95 -2.93 11.40
N LEU A 153 -28.51 -2.43 10.25
CA LEU A 153 -27.79 -1.16 10.17
C LEU A 153 -28.78 0.00 10.16
N ALA A 154 -28.48 1.05 10.92
CA ALA A 154 -29.22 2.29 10.86
C ALA A 154 -29.00 2.98 9.51
N VAL A 155 -29.96 3.80 9.06
CA VAL A 155 -29.87 4.56 7.80
C VAL A 155 -28.57 5.35 7.71
N ARG A 156 -28.12 5.97 8.81
CA ARG A 156 -26.85 6.72 8.88
C ARG A 156 -25.62 5.85 8.58
N GLU A 157 -25.61 4.60 9.05
CA GLU A 157 -24.52 3.65 8.82
C GLU A 157 -24.48 3.25 7.35
N ILE A 158 -25.65 2.94 6.77
CA ILE A 158 -25.79 2.61 5.34
C ILE A 158 -25.36 3.79 4.46
N CYS A 159 -25.80 5.01 4.79
CA CYS A 159 -25.39 6.21 4.08
C CYS A 159 -23.88 6.48 4.21
N GLY A 160 -23.27 6.18 5.37
CA GLY A 160 -21.81 6.25 5.56
C GLY A 160 -21.06 5.31 4.62
N VAL A 161 -21.47 4.04 4.57
CA VAL A 161 -20.92 3.06 3.61
C VAL A 161 -21.07 3.57 2.17
N GLY A 162 -22.24 4.08 1.80
CA GLY A 162 -22.50 4.62 0.46
C GLY A 162 -21.67 5.88 0.12
N ARG A 163 -21.29 6.71 1.11
CA ARG A 163 -20.33 7.81 0.89
C ARG A 163 -18.92 7.28 0.68
N SER A 164 -18.47 6.33 1.51
CA SER A 164 -17.14 5.72 1.41
C SER A 164 -16.94 5.02 0.05
N ILE A 165 -17.93 4.27 -0.43
CA ILE A 165 -17.88 3.61 -1.76
C ILE A 165 -17.74 4.63 -2.89
N ARG A 166 -18.49 5.74 -2.84
CA ARG A 166 -18.38 6.81 -3.85
C ARG A 166 -17.02 7.50 -3.80
N ALA A 167 -16.47 7.73 -2.60
CA ALA A 167 -15.14 8.27 -2.44
C ALA A 167 -14.06 7.33 -3.01
N ALA A 168 -14.13 6.03 -2.69
CA ALA A 168 -13.23 5.03 -3.24
C ALA A 168 -13.33 4.94 -4.78
N ARG A 169 -14.53 5.10 -5.34
CA ARG A 169 -14.71 5.16 -6.79
C ARG A 169 -14.00 6.35 -7.43
N ARG A 170 -14.03 7.53 -6.79
CA ARG A 170 -13.28 8.71 -7.27
C ARG A 170 -11.78 8.46 -7.31
N VAL A 171 -11.21 7.85 -6.25
CA VAL A 171 -9.79 7.46 -6.23
C VAL A 171 -9.45 6.52 -7.38
N PHE A 172 -10.32 5.53 -7.64
CA PHE A 172 -10.14 4.60 -8.75
C PHE A 172 -10.20 5.29 -10.12
N ASP A 173 -11.11 6.24 -10.29
CA ASP A 173 -11.21 7.01 -11.54
C ASP A 173 -9.97 7.92 -11.72
N GLN A 174 -9.42 8.52 -10.65
CA GLN A 174 -8.13 9.22 -10.70
C GLN A 174 -7.00 8.31 -11.21
N LEU A 175 -6.90 7.10 -10.67
CA LEU A 175 -5.89 6.12 -11.11
C LEU A 175 -6.03 5.74 -12.58
N LYS A 176 -7.26 5.61 -13.09
CA LYS A 176 -7.50 5.33 -14.50
C LYS A 176 -7.02 6.46 -15.39
N THR A 177 -7.37 7.70 -15.05
CA THR A 177 -6.93 8.88 -15.81
C THR A 177 -5.40 8.95 -15.86
N LEU A 178 -4.73 8.75 -14.72
CA LEU A 178 -3.26 8.72 -14.68
C LEU A 178 -2.66 7.59 -15.53
N SER A 179 -3.30 6.42 -15.55
CA SER A 179 -2.87 5.30 -16.39
C SER A 179 -3.06 5.55 -17.88
N GLU A 180 -4.04 6.35 -18.27
CA GLU A 180 -4.30 6.73 -19.68
C GLU A 180 -3.40 7.89 -20.14
N GLU A 181 -3.08 8.82 -19.22
CA GLU A 181 -2.22 9.98 -19.45
C GLU A 181 -0.73 9.67 -19.47
N THR A 182 -0.33 8.47 -19.04
CA THR A 182 1.05 8.00 -19.14
C THR A 182 1.19 7.29 -20.50
N PRO A 183 1.57 7.97 -21.61
CA PRO A 183 1.92 7.26 -22.82
C PRO A 183 3.09 6.34 -22.49
N ASP A 184 2.94 5.06 -22.82
CA ASP A 184 3.96 4.04 -22.71
C ASP A 184 5.29 4.60 -23.25
N GLY A 185 6.18 4.96 -22.32
CA GLY A 185 7.42 5.67 -22.56
C GLY A 185 8.46 4.75 -23.17
N ARG A 186 8.17 4.24 -24.37
CA ARG A 186 9.14 3.58 -25.25
C ARG A 186 9.68 4.62 -26.22
N ARG A 187 10.84 5.21 -25.89
CA ARG A 187 11.85 5.64 -26.86
C ARG A 187 13.23 5.32 -26.31
#